data_AF-A0A0S7ZN54-F1
#
_entry.id   AF-A0A0S7ZN54-F1
#
_cell.length_a   1.000
_cell.length_b   1.000
_cell.length_c   1.000
_cell.angle_alpha   90.00
_cell.angle_beta   90.00
_cell.angle_gamma   90.00
#
_symmetry.space_group_name_H-M   'P 1'
#
loop_
_entity.id
_entity.type
_entity.pdbx_description
1 polymer ?
#
loop_
_entity_poly.entity_id
_entity_poly.type
_entity_poly.pdbx_seq_one_letter_code
_entity_poly.pdbx_strand_id
1 'polypeptide(L)'
;VHYNDIALYHNFYVGSSRVVHDELYRTDGVVRSWSTWASLYLTGESKRLTDQGWRTAKPHSLVGNGGLGAWEALARLTRTWTTHSLFAPVAVTGLETGSSSLPEGYTGAIPGAGNTLVAAVSDGAHDVYEVTLGLNWTINPMVRIQLNDVLLWAPASDRDGDGTNDNFIVSGAKSGQVDPDRMFRKAKWENAIMLRLAFKF
;
A
#
# COMPACT_ATOMS: atom_id res chain seq x y z
N VAL A 1 -7.04 10.63 4.76
CA VAL A 1 -7.91 9.76 5.59
C VAL A 1 -7.39 9.81 7.01
N HIS A 2 -8.29 9.95 7.99
CA HIS A 2 -7.95 9.98 9.41
C HIS A 2 -8.45 8.70 10.06
N TYR A 3 -7.65 8.14 10.95
CA TYR A 3 -7.98 7.02 11.81
C TYR A 3 -7.71 7.45 13.25
N ASN A 4 -8.69 7.22 14.11
CA ASN A 4 -8.59 7.59 15.51
C ASN A 4 -8.66 6.32 16.36
N ASP A 5 -8.02 6.35 17.52
CA ASP A 5 -8.16 5.34 18.56
C ASP A 5 -7.80 3.91 18.10
N ILE A 6 -6.79 3.78 17.23
CA ILE A 6 -6.32 2.44 16.86
C ILE A 6 -5.55 1.86 18.03
N ALA A 7 -6.04 0.75 18.58
CA ALA A 7 -5.47 0.11 19.74
C ALA A 7 -5.00 -1.32 19.45
N LEU A 8 -3.84 -1.68 20.00
CA LEU A 8 -3.34 -3.05 20.07
C LEU A 8 -3.69 -3.64 21.43
N TYR A 9 -4.22 -4.86 21.41
CA TYR A 9 -4.64 -5.56 22.61
C TYR A 9 -3.90 -6.87 22.79
N HIS A 10 -3.48 -7.15 24.02
CA HIS A 10 -3.13 -8.49 24.46
C HIS A 10 -4.41 -9.20 24.86
N ASN A 11 -4.80 -10.22 24.09
CA ASN A 11 -5.92 -11.07 24.44
C ASN A 11 -5.42 -12.46 24.82
N PHE A 12 -5.82 -12.95 26.00
CA PHE A 12 -5.61 -14.33 26.40
C PHE A 12 -6.95 -15.04 26.54
N TYR A 13 -7.03 -16.25 25.99
CA TYR A 13 -8.23 -17.10 26.02
C TYR A 13 -7.92 -18.45 26.67
N VAL A 14 -8.87 -18.94 27.46
CA VAL A 14 -8.88 -20.31 27.98
C VAL A 14 -10.16 -20.98 27.51
N GLY A 15 -10.03 -21.96 26.61
CA GLY A 15 -11.17 -22.46 25.83
C GLY A 15 -11.73 -21.36 24.94
N SER A 16 -13.05 -21.14 24.99
CA SER A 16 -13.73 -20.06 24.26
C SER A 16 -13.87 -18.76 25.05
N SER A 17 -13.39 -18.71 26.29
CA SER A 17 -13.57 -17.57 27.19
C SER A 17 -12.34 -16.68 27.20
N ARG A 18 -12.53 -15.38 26.99
CA ARG A 18 -11.46 -14.39 27.14
C ARG A 18 -11.18 -14.15 28.62
N VAL A 19 -9.94 -14.35 29.02
CA VAL A 19 -9.47 -14.24 30.40
C VAL A 19 -8.72 -12.93 30.64
N VAL A 20 -8.02 -12.41 29.61
CA VAL A 20 -7.29 -11.13 29.66
C VAL A 20 -7.63 -10.30 28.42
N HIS A 21 -7.76 -8.99 28.63
CA HIS A 21 -7.93 -7.99 27.57
C HIS A 21 -7.23 -6.69 27.97
N ASP A 22 -5.95 -6.59 27.67
CA ASP A 22 -5.13 -5.44 28.04
C ASP A 22 -4.81 -4.61 26.81
N GLU A 23 -4.97 -3.29 26.93
CA GLU A 23 -4.50 -2.36 25.91
C GLU A 23 -2.99 -2.18 26.04
N LEU A 24 -2.27 -2.54 24.98
CA LEU A 24 -0.81 -2.43 24.91
C LEU A 24 -0.37 -1.08 24.36
N TYR A 25 -1.13 -0.57 23.39
CA TYR A 25 -0.77 0.61 22.64
C TYR A 25 -2.02 1.22 22.02
N ARG A 26 -2.09 2.55 22.00
CA ARG A 26 -3.12 3.31 21.29
C ARG A 26 -2.48 4.45 20.54
N THR A 27 -2.87 4.65 19.29
CA THR A 27 -2.40 5.76 18.49
C THR A 27 -3.43 6.20 17.47
N ASP A 28 -3.32 7.45 17.05
CA ASP A 28 -4.05 8.00 15.92
C ASP A 28 -3.14 7.99 14.68
N GLY A 29 -3.78 7.97 13.51
CA GLY A 29 -3.08 7.87 12.24
C GLY A 29 -3.74 8.70 11.15
N VAL A 30 -2.91 9.19 10.23
CA VAL A 30 -3.37 9.90 9.04
C VAL A 30 -2.65 9.33 7.84
N VAL A 31 -3.42 9.04 6.79
CA VAL A 31 -2.90 8.75 5.46
C VAL A 31 -3.12 9.97 4.58
N ARG A 32 -2.06 10.47 3.98
CA ARG A 32 -2.07 11.57 3.02
C ARG A 32 -1.38 11.13 1.73
N SER A 33 -1.83 11.69 0.62
CA SER A 33 -1.26 11.41 -0.69
C SER A 33 -1.33 12.65 -1.56
N TRP A 34 -0.35 12.82 -2.42
CA TRP A 34 -0.42 13.75 -3.53
C TRP A 34 0.00 13.04 -4.81
N SER A 35 -0.56 13.48 -5.93
CA SER A 35 -0.26 12.94 -7.25
C SER A 35 -0.14 14.09 -8.24
N THR A 36 0.91 14.04 -9.06
CA THR A 36 1.07 14.92 -10.21
C THR A 36 1.25 14.08 -11.45
N TRP A 37 0.78 14.57 -12.59
CA TRP A 37 0.90 13.89 -13.86
C TRP A 37 1.10 14.88 -14.99
N ALA A 38 1.79 14.42 -16.03
CA ALA A 38 1.97 15.11 -17.28
C ALA A 38 1.64 14.13 -18.42
N SER A 39 1.04 14.64 -19.48
CA SER A 39 0.77 13.84 -20.69
C SER A 39 1.02 14.65 -21.94
N LEU A 40 1.60 14.02 -22.96
CA LEU A 40 1.86 14.60 -24.27
C LEU A 40 1.29 13.68 -25.34
N TYR A 41 0.48 14.25 -26.25
CA TYR A 41 0.05 13.55 -27.45
C TYR A 41 1.12 13.72 -28.53
N LEU A 42 1.77 12.61 -28.88
CA LEU A 42 2.85 12.56 -29.86
C LEU A 42 2.35 12.83 -31.28
N THR A 43 1.08 12.57 -31.54
CA THR A 43 0.38 12.78 -32.82
C THR A 43 -0.30 14.15 -32.94
N GLY A 44 -0.10 15.03 -31.94
CA GLY A 44 -0.50 16.44 -31.99
C GLY A 44 -1.94 16.72 -31.56
N GLU A 45 -2.70 15.71 -31.11
CA GLU A 45 -4.00 15.95 -30.49
C GLU A 45 -3.87 16.67 -29.13
N SER A 46 -4.99 17.18 -28.61
CA SER A 46 -5.01 17.86 -27.32
C SER A 46 -6.17 17.36 -26.46
N LYS A 47 -5.91 17.16 -25.16
CA LYS A 47 -6.99 16.97 -24.18
C LYS A 47 -7.80 18.25 -24.06
N ARG A 48 -9.10 18.09 -23.87
CA ARG A 48 -10.00 19.21 -23.59
C ARG A 48 -10.49 19.11 -22.15
N LEU A 49 -10.31 20.17 -21.38
CA LEU A 49 -10.96 20.31 -20.08
C LEU A 49 -12.40 20.76 -20.31
N THR A 50 -13.34 20.03 -19.75
CA THR A 50 -14.78 20.34 -19.78
C THR A 50 -15.29 20.47 -18.34
N ASP A 51 -16.54 20.90 -18.19
CA ASP A 51 -17.29 20.86 -16.93
C ASP A 51 -17.33 19.45 -16.31
N GLN A 52 -17.28 18.41 -17.14
CA GLN A 52 -17.19 17.01 -16.72
C GLN A 52 -15.74 16.49 -16.59
N GLY A 53 -14.76 17.38 -16.53
CA GLY A 53 -13.34 17.05 -16.41
C GLY A 53 -12.62 16.84 -17.74
N TRP A 54 -11.44 16.21 -17.68
CA TRP A 54 -10.57 15.98 -18.83
C TRP A 54 -11.16 14.95 -19.79
N ARG A 55 -11.34 15.35 -21.04
CA ARG A 55 -11.75 14.45 -22.13
C ARG A 55 -10.54 13.87 -22.85
N THR A 56 -10.63 12.58 -23.15
CA THR A 56 -9.67 11.90 -24.04
C THR A 56 -9.75 12.54 -25.41
N ALA A 57 -8.60 12.78 -26.04
CA ALA A 57 -8.58 13.39 -27.35
C ALA A 57 -9.14 12.43 -28.41
N LYS A 58 -9.83 12.97 -29.41
CA LYS A 58 -10.23 12.20 -30.60
C LYS A 58 -9.06 12.20 -31.56
N PRO A 59 -8.65 11.04 -32.12
CA PRO A 59 -7.58 11.01 -33.10
C PRO A 59 -7.87 11.89 -34.30
N HIS A 60 -6.86 12.60 -34.80
CA HIS A 60 -6.99 13.36 -36.06
C HIS A 60 -7.21 12.43 -37.25
N SER A 61 -6.58 11.26 -37.23
CA SER A 61 -6.71 10.23 -38.24
C SER A 61 -6.91 8.86 -37.58
N LEU A 62 -7.88 8.09 -38.08
CA LEU A 62 -8.21 6.79 -37.52
C LEU A 62 -7.34 5.70 -38.11
N VAL A 63 -7.01 4.69 -37.31
CA VAL A 63 -6.41 3.45 -37.82
C VAL A 63 -7.38 2.78 -38.79
N GLY A 64 -6.88 2.38 -39.96
CA GLY A 64 -7.67 1.82 -41.06
C GLY A 64 -8.07 2.83 -42.13
N ASN A 65 -8.04 4.13 -41.82
CA ASN A 65 -8.27 5.22 -42.79
C ASN A 65 -6.96 5.94 -43.17
N GLY A 66 -5.84 5.20 -43.19
CA GLY A 66 -4.49 5.75 -43.42
C GLY A 66 -3.86 6.46 -42.22
N GLY A 67 -4.55 6.52 -41.08
CA GLY A 67 -4.04 7.11 -39.84
C GLY A 67 -3.38 6.10 -38.90
N LEU A 68 -2.61 6.61 -37.93
CA LEU A 68 -2.01 5.81 -36.85
C LEU A 68 -2.81 5.89 -35.54
N GLY A 69 -3.98 6.53 -35.52
CA GLY A 69 -4.67 6.86 -34.28
C GLY A 69 -3.95 7.95 -33.49
N ALA A 70 -4.36 8.15 -32.24
CA ALA A 70 -3.71 9.10 -31.34
C ALA A 70 -2.77 8.39 -30.36
N TRP A 71 -1.53 8.84 -30.26
CA TRP A 71 -0.54 8.35 -29.32
C TRP A 71 -0.31 9.34 -28.20
N GLU A 72 -0.44 8.91 -26.95
CA GLU A 72 -0.24 9.73 -25.75
C GLU A 72 0.78 9.07 -24.83
N ALA A 73 1.89 9.74 -24.59
CA ALA A 73 2.81 9.43 -23.50
C ALA A 73 2.33 10.11 -22.21
N LEU A 74 2.39 9.40 -21.09
CA LEU A 74 1.96 9.86 -19.78
C LEU A 74 3.02 9.52 -18.74
N ALA A 75 3.30 10.46 -17.84
CA ALA A 75 4.06 10.23 -16.63
C ALA A 75 3.23 10.67 -15.43
N ARG A 76 3.22 9.87 -14.37
CA ARG A 76 2.59 10.21 -13.09
C ARG A 76 3.55 9.90 -11.95
N LEU A 77 3.62 10.80 -10.98
CA LEU A 77 4.32 10.61 -9.73
C LEU A 77 3.32 10.79 -8.58
N THR A 78 3.25 9.80 -7.72
CA THR A 78 2.43 9.82 -6.51
C THR A 78 3.34 9.57 -5.31
N ARG A 79 3.11 10.30 -4.22
CA ARG A 79 3.65 9.98 -2.91
C ARG A 79 2.51 9.76 -1.95
N THR A 80 2.57 8.68 -1.18
CA THR A 80 1.62 8.38 -0.11
C THR A 80 2.41 8.21 1.17
N TRP A 81 2.06 8.97 2.20
CA TRP A 81 2.66 8.86 3.51
C TRP A 81 1.59 8.68 4.58
N THR A 82 1.93 7.84 5.55
CA THR A 82 1.09 7.40 6.65
C THR A 82 1.82 7.71 7.95
N THR A 83 1.09 8.10 9.00
CA THR A 83 1.68 8.42 10.30
C THR A 83 2.60 7.30 10.78
N HIS A 84 3.82 7.68 11.16
CA HIS A 84 4.88 6.76 11.57
C HIS A 84 4.54 5.89 12.77
N SER A 85 3.80 6.44 13.74
CA SER A 85 3.41 5.73 14.98
C SER A 85 2.62 4.46 14.72
N LEU A 86 1.90 4.37 13.60
CA LEU A 86 1.19 3.16 13.19
C LEU A 86 2.12 1.98 12.87
N PHE A 87 3.39 2.26 12.59
CA PHE A 87 4.37 1.23 12.26
C PHE A 87 5.46 1.10 13.31
N ALA A 88 5.36 1.86 14.41
CA ALA A 88 6.34 1.80 15.48
C ALA A 88 6.24 0.42 16.17
N PRO A 89 7.36 -0.28 16.37
CA PRO A 89 7.37 -1.52 17.11
C PRO A 89 6.99 -1.27 18.57
N VAL A 90 6.11 -2.11 19.09
CA VAL A 90 5.68 -2.17 20.49
C VAL A 90 6.10 -3.52 21.04
N ALA A 91 6.87 -3.51 22.11
CA ALA A 91 7.22 -4.72 22.84
C ALA A 91 5.98 -5.28 23.54
N VAL A 92 5.68 -6.55 23.29
CA VAL A 92 4.58 -7.30 23.90
C VAL A 92 5.20 -8.37 24.78
N THR A 93 5.25 -8.10 26.08
CA THR A 93 5.70 -9.09 27.07
C THR A 93 4.60 -10.11 27.31
N GLY A 94 4.99 -11.40 27.36
CA GLY A 94 4.06 -12.45 27.75
C GLY A 94 3.56 -12.29 29.18
N LEU A 95 2.45 -12.95 29.50
CA LEU A 95 1.88 -12.88 30.84
C LEU A 95 2.79 -13.61 31.83
N GLU A 96 2.88 -13.11 33.06
CA GLU A 96 3.66 -13.72 34.14
C GLU A 96 2.76 -14.09 35.32
N THR A 97 3.18 -15.09 36.11
CA THR A 97 2.46 -15.49 37.32
C THR A 97 2.39 -14.32 38.29
N GLY A 98 1.17 -13.92 38.67
CA GLY A 98 0.96 -12.76 39.55
C GLY A 98 0.93 -11.42 38.84
N SER A 99 0.89 -11.38 37.50
CA SER A 99 0.59 -10.15 36.78
C SER A 99 -0.80 -9.65 37.15
N SER A 100 -0.98 -8.33 37.27
CA SER A 100 -2.28 -7.70 37.57
C SER A 100 -3.34 -7.95 36.50
N SER A 101 -2.93 -8.45 35.34
CA SER A 101 -3.76 -8.76 34.20
C SER A 101 -4.40 -10.14 34.24
N LEU A 102 -3.86 -11.08 35.03
CA LEU A 102 -4.48 -12.40 35.23
C LEU A 102 -5.54 -12.34 36.34
N PRO A 103 -6.64 -13.11 36.23
CA PRO A 103 -7.58 -13.24 37.34
C PRO A 103 -6.91 -13.80 38.60
N GLU A 104 -7.34 -13.30 39.75
CA GLU A 104 -6.87 -13.77 41.04
C GLU A 104 -7.08 -15.30 41.17
N GLY A 105 -6.01 -16.03 41.51
CA GLY A 105 -6.05 -17.49 41.64
C GLY A 105 -5.98 -18.27 40.32
N TYR A 106 -5.61 -17.66 39.19
CA TYR A 106 -5.35 -18.40 37.96
C TYR A 106 -4.18 -19.41 38.13
N THR A 107 -4.45 -20.70 37.95
CA THR A 107 -3.46 -21.79 38.10
C THR A 107 -3.16 -22.54 36.80
N GLY A 108 -3.63 -22.04 35.66
CA GLY A 108 -3.41 -22.67 34.35
C GLY A 108 -2.02 -22.37 33.77
N ALA A 109 -1.71 -22.98 32.63
CA ALA A 109 -0.48 -22.65 31.89
C ALA A 109 -0.55 -21.21 31.37
N ILE A 110 0.46 -20.41 31.73
CA ILE A 110 0.54 -19.00 31.32
C ILE A 110 1.30 -18.93 30.00
N PRO A 111 0.65 -18.53 28.89
CA PRO A 111 1.32 -18.46 27.61
C PRO A 111 2.33 -17.32 27.57
N GLY A 112 3.49 -17.60 26.97
CA GLY A 112 4.49 -16.58 26.68
C GLY A 112 5.29 -16.08 27.88
N ALA A 113 5.13 -16.64 29.08
CA ALA A 113 5.92 -16.24 30.26
C ALA A 113 7.43 -16.21 29.95
N GLY A 114 8.10 -15.11 30.30
CA GLY A 114 9.53 -14.89 30.00
C GLY A 114 9.87 -14.62 28.53
N ASN A 115 8.87 -14.55 27.63
CA ASN A 115 9.06 -14.17 26.24
C ASN A 115 8.61 -12.73 26.00
N THR A 116 9.31 -12.04 25.12
CA THR A 116 8.91 -10.73 24.59
C THR A 116 8.82 -10.84 23.07
N LEU A 117 7.69 -10.42 22.53
CA LEU A 117 7.47 -10.30 21.09
C LEU A 117 7.43 -8.82 20.71
N VAL A 118 7.54 -8.54 19.42
CA VAL A 118 7.35 -7.18 18.88
C VAL A 118 6.14 -7.20 17.96
N ALA A 119 5.24 -6.25 18.16
CA ALA A 119 4.07 -6.05 17.33
C ALA A 119 3.98 -4.57 16.90
N ALA A 120 3.32 -4.31 15.77
CA ALA A 120 3.00 -2.96 15.33
C ALA A 120 1.56 -2.93 14.82
N VAL A 121 0.94 -1.74 14.78
CA VAL A 121 -0.42 -1.57 14.25
C VAL A 121 -0.47 -1.90 12.75
N SER A 122 0.60 -1.59 12.01
CA SER A 122 0.74 -1.85 10.60
C SER A 122 2.15 -2.32 10.29
N ASP A 123 2.27 -3.25 9.33
CA ASP A 123 3.55 -3.66 8.76
C ASP A 123 3.76 -3.02 7.39
N GLY A 124 5.02 -2.90 6.99
CA GLY A 124 5.42 -2.35 5.70
C GLY A 124 5.91 -0.91 5.77
N ALA A 125 5.74 -0.19 4.65
CA ALA A 125 6.31 1.14 4.48
C ALA A 125 5.29 2.23 4.81
N HIS A 126 5.70 3.16 5.67
CA HIS A 126 4.90 4.31 6.05
C HIS A 126 4.95 5.43 4.99
N ASP A 127 6.01 5.49 4.18
CA ASP A 127 6.18 6.40 3.05
C ASP A 127 6.48 5.60 1.80
N VAL A 128 5.69 5.81 0.75
CA VAL A 128 5.78 5.09 -0.51
C VAL A 128 5.63 6.06 -1.65
N TYR A 129 6.52 5.94 -2.62
CA TYR A 129 6.45 6.64 -3.89
C TYR A 129 6.06 5.67 -4.99
N GLU A 130 5.28 6.16 -5.94
CA GLU A 130 4.89 5.45 -7.15
C GLU A 130 5.19 6.34 -8.35
N VAL A 131 5.89 5.80 -9.34
CA VAL A 131 6.00 6.40 -10.67
C VAL A 131 5.30 5.49 -11.67
N THR A 132 4.48 6.10 -12.53
CA THR A 132 3.84 5.41 -13.67
C THR A 132 4.31 6.06 -14.95
N LEU A 133 4.82 5.24 -15.87
CA LEU A 133 5.07 5.62 -17.26
C LEU A 133 4.05 4.90 -18.13
N GLY A 134 3.27 5.66 -18.89
CA GLY A 134 2.18 5.15 -19.70
C GLY A 134 2.34 5.50 -21.17
N LEU A 135 2.09 4.54 -22.04
CA LEU A 135 1.89 4.76 -23.46
C LEU A 135 0.46 4.36 -23.82
N ASN A 136 -0.27 5.30 -24.40
CA ASN A 136 -1.66 5.12 -24.75
C ASN A 136 -1.82 5.25 -26.26
N TRP A 137 -2.53 4.29 -26.85
CA TRP A 137 -2.87 4.29 -28.26
C TRP A 137 -4.39 4.28 -28.42
N THR A 138 -4.93 5.40 -28.88
CA THR A 138 -6.35 5.53 -29.20
C THR A 138 -6.52 5.27 -30.69
N ILE A 139 -6.96 4.07 -31.02
CA ILE A 139 -7.12 3.58 -32.40
C ILE A 139 -8.25 4.35 -33.10
N ASN A 140 -9.37 4.48 -32.39
CA ASN A 140 -10.55 5.24 -32.79
C ASN A 140 -11.32 5.66 -31.51
N PRO A 141 -12.40 6.47 -31.61
CA PRO A 141 -13.16 6.90 -30.44
C PRO A 141 -13.76 5.77 -29.57
N MET A 142 -13.78 4.53 -30.08
CA MET A 142 -14.34 3.36 -29.39
C MET A 142 -13.27 2.44 -28.78
N VAL A 143 -12.02 2.47 -29.27
CA VAL A 143 -10.98 1.54 -28.86
C VAL A 143 -9.72 2.27 -28.45
N ARG A 144 -9.27 2.01 -27.21
CA ARG A 144 -8.01 2.50 -26.66
C ARG A 144 -7.22 1.37 -26.00
N ILE A 145 -5.92 1.35 -26.28
CA ILE A 145 -4.95 0.45 -25.66
C ILE A 145 -4.05 1.30 -24.76
N GLN A 146 -3.76 0.82 -23.55
CA GLN A 146 -2.86 1.48 -22.62
C GLN A 146 -1.85 0.47 -22.10
N LEU A 147 -0.57 0.79 -22.23
CA LEU A 147 0.53 0.07 -21.60
C LEU A 147 1.12 0.96 -20.52
N ASN A 148 1.09 0.52 -19.28
CA ASN A 148 1.67 1.24 -18.15
C ASN A 148 2.74 0.40 -17.49
N ASP A 149 3.91 0.98 -17.26
CA ASP A 149 4.93 0.47 -16.35
C ASP A 149 4.86 1.28 -15.05
N VAL A 150 4.66 0.58 -13.94
CA VAL A 150 4.49 1.17 -12.62
C VAL A 150 5.61 0.67 -11.73
N LEU A 151 6.37 1.59 -11.16
CA LEU A 151 7.40 1.32 -10.17
C LEU A 151 7.00 1.97 -8.84
N LEU A 152 6.91 1.15 -7.80
CA LEU A 152 6.75 1.56 -6.43
C LEU A 152 8.08 1.42 -5.70
N TRP A 153 8.42 2.38 -4.84
CA TRP A 153 9.55 2.26 -3.93
C TRP A 153 9.28 2.91 -2.58
N ALA A 154 9.91 2.37 -1.56
CA ALA A 154 9.92 2.94 -0.22
C ALA A 154 11.31 3.55 0.02
N PRO A 155 11.42 4.88 0.24
CA PRO A 155 12.69 5.49 0.63
C PRO A 155 13.16 4.90 1.97
N ALA A 156 14.47 4.84 2.17
CA ALA A 156 15.02 4.32 3.40
C ALA A 156 14.58 5.18 4.60
N SER A 157 14.12 4.54 5.67
CA SER A 157 13.81 5.16 6.94
C SER A 157 14.09 4.18 8.06
N ASP A 158 14.87 4.65 9.02
CA ASP A 158 15.11 3.99 10.31
C ASP A 158 14.01 4.48 11.27
N ARG A 159 13.13 3.58 11.71
CA ARG A 159 11.93 3.97 12.44
C ARG A 159 12.07 3.87 13.94
N ASP A 160 12.93 2.98 14.41
CA ASP A 160 13.19 2.75 15.83
C ASP A 160 14.56 3.27 16.30
N GLY A 161 15.38 3.79 15.38
CA GLY A 161 16.67 4.40 15.65
C GLY A 161 17.80 3.38 15.81
N ASP A 162 17.61 2.13 15.37
CA ASP A 162 18.61 1.07 15.49
C ASP A 162 19.71 1.11 14.41
N GLY A 163 19.62 2.06 13.48
CA GLY A 163 20.54 2.25 12.36
C GLY A 163 20.23 1.39 11.14
N THR A 164 19.15 0.62 11.15
CA THR A 164 18.69 -0.20 10.03
C THR A 164 17.51 0.44 9.29
N ASN A 165 17.23 -0.02 8.07
CA ASN A 165 16.10 0.49 7.31
C ASN A 165 14.89 -0.42 7.57
N ASP A 166 13.79 0.14 8.05
CA ASP A 166 12.56 -0.61 8.33
C ASP A 166 11.47 -0.35 7.30
N ASN A 167 11.69 0.62 6.42
CA ASN A 167 10.69 1.06 5.47
C ASN A 167 10.75 0.20 4.20
N PHE A 168 10.01 -0.89 4.21
CA PHE A 168 9.90 -1.80 3.08
C PHE A 168 8.46 -2.01 2.67
N ILE A 169 8.22 -2.17 1.38
CA ILE A 169 6.93 -2.54 0.83
C ILE A 169 6.65 -4.01 1.17
N VAL A 170 5.49 -4.29 1.76
CA VAL A 170 4.97 -5.66 1.85
C VAL A 170 4.46 -6.03 0.47
N SER A 171 5.29 -6.75 -0.29
CA SER A 171 5.06 -6.89 -1.73
C SER A 171 4.03 -7.97 -2.03
N GLY A 172 2.96 -7.61 -2.74
CA GLY A 172 1.98 -8.59 -3.22
C GLY A 172 2.54 -9.48 -4.32
N ALA A 173 3.23 -8.91 -5.32
CA ALA A 173 3.70 -9.66 -6.47
C ALA A 173 5.00 -10.47 -6.22
N LYS A 174 5.85 -10.01 -5.30
CA LYS A 174 7.06 -10.75 -4.89
C LYS A 174 6.78 -11.71 -3.73
N SER A 175 5.63 -11.58 -3.07
CA SER A 175 5.14 -12.60 -2.15
C SER A 175 4.53 -13.76 -2.92
N GLY A 176 5.03 -14.98 -2.67
CA GLY A 176 4.31 -16.17 -3.09
C GLY A 176 3.13 -16.37 -2.16
N GLN A 177 1.91 -15.97 -2.55
CA GLN A 177 0.73 -16.12 -1.67
C GLN A 177 0.42 -17.58 -1.29
N VAL A 178 0.98 -18.54 -2.02
CA VAL A 178 0.87 -19.98 -1.78
C VAL A 178 2.00 -20.54 -0.91
N ASP A 179 3.08 -19.79 -0.71
CA ASP A 179 4.24 -20.20 0.08
C ASP A 179 4.31 -19.32 1.34
N PRO A 180 3.96 -19.86 2.53
CA PRO A 180 3.97 -19.11 3.79
C PRO A 180 5.32 -18.44 4.08
N ASP A 181 6.43 -19.05 3.65
CA ASP A 181 7.79 -18.51 3.87
C ASP A 181 8.13 -17.35 2.93
N ARG A 182 7.34 -17.18 1.86
CA ARG A 182 7.43 -16.04 0.93
C ARG A 182 6.28 -15.06 1.11
N MET A 183 5.29 -15.40 1.91
CA MET A 183 4.18 -14.51 2.25
C MET A 183 4.75 -13.33 3.05
N PHE A 184 4.32 -12.11 2.71
CA PHE A 184 4.79 -10.86 3.34
C PHE A 184 6.26 -10.50 3.12
N ARG A 185 6.90 -11.03 2.06
CA ARG A 185 8.28 -10.64 1.75
C ARG A 185 8.39 -9.12 1.57
N LYS A 186 9.24 -8.53 2.40
CA LYS A 186 9.59 -7.11 2.38
C LYS A 186 10.50 -6.80 1.18
N ALA A 187 10.15 -5.76 0.42
CA ALA A 187 10.92 -5.33 -0.74
C ALA A 187 11.15 -3.81 -0.70
N LYS A 188 12.32 -3.36 -1.17
CA LYS A 188 12.61 -1.91 -1.31
C LYS A 188 11.80 -1.28 -2.44
N TRP A 189 11.47 -2.07 -3.45
CA TRP A 189 10.76 -1.64 -4.64
C TRP A 189 9.95 -2.79 -5.25
N GLU A 190 8.89 -2.44 -5.97
CA GLU A 190 8.02 -3.35 -6.71
C GLU A 190 7.71 -2.74 -8.07
N ASN A 191 7.64 -3.56 -9.12
CA ASN A 191 7.33 -3.11 -10.46
C ASN A 191 6.19 -3.94 -11.04
N ALA A 192 5.33 -3.31 -11.84
CA ALA A 192 4.22 -3.95 -12.53
C ALA A 192 4.02 -3.35 -13.92
N ILE A 193 3.99 -4.21 -14.93
CA ILE A 193 3.62 -3.84 -16.29
C ILE A 193 2.17 -4.25 -16.52
N MET A 194 1.33 -3.29 -16.88
CA MET A 194 -0.11 -3.48 -17.06
C MET A 194 -0.54 -3.10 -18.47
N LEU A 195 -1.24 -4.02 -19.13
CA LEU A 195 -1.93 -3.77 -20.38
C LEU A 195 -3.43 -3.60 -20.09
N ARG A 196 -4.02 -2.49 -20.55
CA ARG A 196 -5.46 -2.26 -20.50
C ARG A 196 -6.01 -2.06 -21.91
N LEU A 197 -7.11 -2.75 -22.19
CA LEU A 197 -7.94 -2.54 -23.36
C LEU A 197 -9.24 -1.87 -22.90
N ALA A 198 -9.55 -0.71 -23.46
CA ALA A 198 -10.76 0.04 -23.16
C ALA A 198 -11.64 0.12 -24.40
N PHE A 199 -12.89 -0.33 -24.25
CA PHE A 199 -13.92 -0.30 -25.27
C PHE A 199 -15.03 0.65 -24.83
N LYS A 200 -15.49 1.49 -25.75
CA LYS A 200 -16.70 2.28 -25.56
C LYS A 200 -17.81 1.66 -26.39
N PHE A 201 -18.88 1.26 -25.71
CA PHE A 201 -20.12 0.74 -26.30
C PHE A 201 -21.18 1.85 -26.32
#